data_AF-A0A2S2P2E8-F1
#
_entry.id   AF-A0A2S2P2E8-F1
#
_cell.length_a   1.000
_cell.length_b   1.000
_cell.length_c   1.000
_cell.angle_alpha   90.00
_cell.angle_beta   90.00
_cell.angle_gamma   90.00
#
_symmetry.space_group_name_H-M   'P 1'
#
loop_
_entity.id
_entity.type
_entity.pdbx_description
1 polymer ?
#
loop_
_entity_poly.entity_id
_entity_poly.type
_entity_poly.pdbx_seq_one_letter_code
_entity_poly.pdbx_strand_id
1 'polypeptide(L)'
;RLSVVIRNLPISISEETIFSALWELQYEAISVTCLQNYLKVPIPIVAVLLQQSSKHIYSLDRLLHCIVSVEPRKPSTDIPQCKNCQRYSHTEKYCHLPP
;
A
#
# COMPACT_ATOMS: atom_id res chain seq x y z
N ARG A 1 0.01 9.24 7.35
CA ARG A 1 -0.55 8.46 6.22
C ARG A 1 -0.54 7.00 6.62
N LEU A 2 -1.62 6.29 6.34
CA LEU A 2 -1.79 4.89 6.66
C LEU A 2 -1.60 4.07 5.38
N SER A 3 -0.75 3.05 5.40
CA SER A 3 -0.57 2.16 4.26
C SER A 3 -1.05 0.76 4.61
N VAL A 4 -1.99 0.26 3.80
CA VAL A 4 -2.62 -1.04 3.99
C VAL A 4 -2.58 -1.84 2.69
N VAL A 5 -2.89 -3.12 2.83
CA VAL A 5 -3.07 -4.05 1.74
C VAL A 5 -4.45 -4.68 1.89
N ILE A 6 -5.25 -4.63 0.82
CA ILE A 6 -6.54 -5.33 0.74
C ILE A 6 -6.32 -6.59 -0.10
N ARG A 7 -6.62 -7.75 0.48
CA ARG A 7 -6.54 -9.05 -0.19
C ARG A 7 -7.91 -9.49 -0.70
N ASN A 8 -7.90 -10.43 -1.64
CA ASN A 8 -9.08 -11.11 -2.19
C ASN A 8 -9.99 -10.19 -3.01
N LEU A 9 -9.44 -9.12 -3.57
CA LEU A 9 -10.09 -8.33 -4.62
C LEU A 9 -9.74 -8.93 -6.00
N PRO A 10 -10.73 -9.29 -6.82
CA PRO A 10 -10.49 -9.77 -8.18
C PRO A 10 -9.72 -8.75 -9.03
N ILE A 11 -8.78 -9.24 -9.85
CA ILE A 11 -7.95 -8.42 -10.74
C ILE A 11 -8.75 -7.73 -11.86
N SER A 12 -10.00 -8.14 -12.10
CA SER A 12 -10.88 -7.56 -13.11
C SER A 12 -11.50 -6.23 -12.67
N ILE A 13 -11.40 -5.88 -11.38
CA ILE A 13 -11.92 -4.63 -10.85
C ILE A 13 -10.85 -3.54 -11.05
N SER A 14 -11.23 -2.40 -11.62
CA SER A 14 -10.30 -1.29 -11.83
C SER A 14 -9.94 -0.58 -10.52
N GLU A 15 -8.74 0.01 -10.48
CA GLU A 15 -8.27 0.79 -9.34
C GLU A 15 -9.19 1.99 -9.05
N GLU A 16 -9.76 2.59 -10.10
CA GLU A 16 -10.74 3.68 -10.02
C GLU A 16 -12.03 3.26 -9.29
N THR A 17 -12.57 2.08 -9.61
CA THR A 17 -13.77 1.55 -8.93
C THR A 17 -13.48 1.27 -7.46
N ILE A 18 -12.31 0.71 -7.14
CA ILE A 18 -11.88 0.47 -5.76
C ILE A 18 -11.72 1.80 -5.01
N PHE A 19 -11.11 2.80 -5.64
CA PHE A 19 -10.93 4.13 -5.07
C PHE A 19 -12.28 4.77 -4.71
N SER A 20 -13.22 4.80 -5.64
CA SER A 20 -14.55 5.36 -5.41
C SER A 20 -15.31 4.61 -4.31
N ALA A 21 -15.27 3.28 -4.31
CA ALA A 21 -15.95 2.48 -3.29
C ALA A 21 -15.38 2.67 -1.88
N LEU A 22 -14.06 2.83 -1.76
CA LEU A 22 -13.44 3.22 -0.49
C LEU A 22 -13.95 4.60 -0.04
N TRP A 23 -14.11 5.52 -0.99
CA TRP A 23 -14.58 6.86 -0.67
C TRP A 23 -16.05 6.90 -0.21
N GLU A 24 -16.92 6.13 -0.86
CA GLU A 24 -18.32 5.93 -0.47
C GLU A 24 -18.46 5.37 0.95
N LEU A 25 -17.50 4.53 1.35
CA LEU A 25 -17.40 3.98 2.72
C LEU A 25 -16.67 4.91 3.70
N GLN A 26 -16.40 6.16 3.31
CA GLN A 26 -15.71 7.17 4.13
C GLN A 26 -14.27 6.81 4.51
N TYR A 27 -13.63 5.94 3.74
CA TYR A 27 -12.19 5.72 3.83
C TYR A 27 -11.45 6.65 2.89
N GLU A 28 -10.65 7.54 3.48
CA GLU A 28 -9.97 8.63 2.79
C GLU A 28 -8.74 8.14 2.01
N ALA A 29 -9.03 7.42 0.91
CA ALA A 29 -8.02 6.92 0.00
C ALA A 29 -7.31 8.07 -0.71
N ILE A 30 -5.98 8.00 -0.70
CA ILE A 30 -5.06 8.89 -1.42
C ILE A 30 -4.62 8.24 -2.72
N SER A 31 -4.36 6.93 -2.68
CA SER A 31 -4.00 6.15 -3.86
C SER A 31 -4.39 4.68 -3.69
N VAL A 32 -4.73 4.05 -4.81
CA VAL A 32 -5.01 2.62 -4.93
C VAL A 32 -4.10 2.07 -6.01
N THR A 33 -3.50 0.90 -5.78
CA THR A 33 -2.61 0.26 -6.76
C THR A 33 -2.74 -1.25 -6.66
N CYS A 34 -3.12 -1.90 -7.76
CA CYS A 34 -3.12 -3.34 -7.90
C CYS A 34 -1.67 -3.84 -7.96
N LEU A 35 -1.30 -4.72 -7.04
CA LEU A 35 0.04 -5.28 -7.03
C LEU A 35 0.22 -6.26 -8.17
N GLN A 36 1.47 -6.43 -8.57
CA GLN A 36 1.88 -7.35 -9.61
C GLN A 36 2.89 -8.35 -9.04
N ASN A 37 2.91 -9.56 -9.59
CA ASN A 37 3.97 -10.52 -9.30
C ASN A 37 5.27 -10.16 -10.04
N TYR A 38 6.31 -10.97 -9.86
CA TYR A 38 7.62 -10.75 -10.49
C TYR A 38 7.56 -10.77 -12.04
N LEU A 39 6.56 -11.45 -12.62
CA LEU A 39 6.29 -11.51 -14.06
C LEU A 39 5.43 -10.35 -14.56
N LYS A 40 5.18 -9.32 -13.72
CA LYS A 40 4.32 -8.17 -14.04
C LYS A 40 2.85 -8.54 -14.28
N VAL A 41 2.42 -9.71 -13.80
CA VAL A 41 1.02 -10.13 -13.86
C VAL A 41 0.29 -9.59 -12.62
N PRO A 42 -0.87 -8.92 -12.78
CA PRO A 42 -1.69 -8.48 -11.65
C PRO A 42 -2.06 -9.64 -10.72
N ILE A 43 -2.04 -9.37 -9.41
CA ILE A 43 -2.44 -10.32 -8.37
C ILE A 43 -3.60 -9.73 -7.57
N PRO A 44 -4.44 -10.57 -6.92
CA PRO A 44 -5.64 -10.14 -6.19
C PRO A 44 -5.29 -9.49 -4.83
N ILE A 45 -4.37 -8.54 -4.87
CA ILE A 45 -3.80 -7.83 -3.72
C ILE A 45 -3.64 -6.37 -4.14
N VAL A 46 -4.27 -5.48 -3.38
CA VAL A 46 -4.33 -4.05 -3.69
C VAL A 46 -3.66 -3.28 -2.56
N ALA A 47 -2.65 -2.49 -2.90
CA ALA A 47 -2.04 -1.55 -1.97
C ALA A 47 -2.86 -0.26 -1.95
N VAL A 48 -3.17 0.22 -0.74
CA VAL A 48 -3.94 1.45 -0.54
C VAL A 48 -3.19 2.36 0.41
N LEU A 49 -3.06 3.62 0.02
CA LEU A 49 -2.58 4.71 0.87
C LEU A 49 -3.79 5.52 1.32
N LEU A 50 -3.95 5.72 2.61
CA LEU A 50 -5.07 6.46 3.20
C LEU A 50 -4.58 7.61 4.08
N GLN A 51 -5.50 8.53 4.39
CA GLN A 51 -5.32 9.46 5.50
C GLN A 51 -5.29 8.72 6.85
N GLN A 52 -4.74 9.40 7.87
CA GLN A 52 -4.58 8.82 9.21
C GLN A 52 -5.92 8.69 9.96
N SER A 53 -6.94 9.41 9.53
CA SER A 53 -8.33 9.35 10.00
C SER A 53 -8.96 7.97 9.74
N SER A 54 -8.57 7.28 8.68
CA SER A 54 -9.16 6.03 8.21
C SER A 54 -8.65 4.75 8.92
N LYS A 55 -8.24 4.84 10.20
CA LYS A 55 -7.71 3.67 10.94
C LYS A 55 -8.71 2.52 11.09
N HIS A 56 -10.01 2.80 11.02
CA HIS A 56 -11.06 1.78 11.09
C HIS A 56 -11.09 0.87 9.85
N ILE A 57 -10.29 1.12 8.82
CA ILE A 57 -10.24 0.25 7.63
C ILE A 57 -9.86 -1.20 7.94
N TYR A 58 -9.19 -1.47 9.08
CA TYR A 58 -8.86 -2.83 9.49
C TYR A 58 -10.08 -3.69 9.86
N SER A 59 -11.25 -3.09 10.10
CA SER A 59 -12.49 -3.85 10.30
C SER A 59 -13.28 -4.09 9.00
N LEU A 60 -12.79 -3.61 7.84
CA LEU A 60 -13.43 -3.84 6.55
C LEU A 60 -13.27 -5.30 6.14
N ASP A 61 -14.39 -6.02 6.03
CA ASP A 61 -14.44 -7.44 5.65
C ASP A 61 -15.17 -7.67 4.30
N ARG A 62 -15.83 -6.64 3.77
CA ARG A 62 -16.55 -6.67 2.50
C ARG A 62 -16.33 -5.40 1.69
N LEU A 63 -16.05 -5.55 0.39
CA LEU A 63 -15.91 -4.45 -0.55
C LEU A 63 -16.30 -4.91 -1.95
N LEU A 64 -17.11 -4.14 -2.68
CA LEU A 64 -17.53 -4.48 -4.06
C LEU A 64 -18.07 -5.92 -4.19
N HIS A 65 -18.95 -6.32 -3.26
CA HIS A 65 -19.52 -7.67 -3.16
C HIS A 65 -18.50 -8.82 -2.93
N CYS A 66 -17.23 -8.50 -2.67
CA CYS A 66 -16.18 -9.45 -2.35
C CYS A 66 -15.98 -9.54 -0.84
N ILE A 67 -15.65 -10.73 -0.34
CA ILE A 67 -15.11 -10.90 1.03
C ILE A 67 -13.62 -10.59 0.97
N VAL A 68 -13.19 -9.61 1.75
CA VAL A 68 -11.82 -9.08 1.73
C VAL A 68 -11.15 -9.21 3.10
N SER A 69 -9.83 -9.10 3.12
CA SER A 69 -9.03 -8.96 4.35
C SER A 69 -8.13 -7.74 4.21
N VAL A 70 -8.10 -6.90 5.25
CA VAL A 70 -7.25 -5.71 5.30
C VAL A 70 -6.10 -5.93 6.27
N GLU A 71 -4.87 -5.80 5.78
CA GLU A 71 -3.65 -5.96 6.55
C GLU A 71 -2.81 -4.68 6.52
N PRO A 72 -2.03 -4.36 7.57
CA PRO A 72 -1.03 -3.31 7.49
C PRO A 72 0.01 -3.66 6.43
N ARG A 73 0.43 -2.67 5.63
CA ARG A 73 1.51 -2.90 4.67
C ARG A 73 2.81 -3.16 5.43
N LYS A 74 3.41 -4.33 5.21
CA LYS A 74 4.68 -4.70 5.85
C LYS A 74 5.77 -3.70 5.45
N PRO A 75 6.59 -3.20 6.40
CA PRO A 75 7.76 -2.42 6.05
C PRO A 75 8.74 -3.28 5.24
N SER A 76 9.54 -2.64 4.40
CA SER A 76 10.64 -3.34 3.73
C SER A 76 11.63 -3.82 4.79
N THR A 77 12.11 -5.04 4.61
CA THR A 77 13.20 -5.65 5.40
C THR A 77 14.56 -5.46 4.73
N ASP A 78 14.62 -4.71 3.63
CA ASP A 78 15.84 -4.50 2.88
C ASP A 78 16.83 -3.65 3.69
N ILE A 79 18.12 -3.89 3.47
CA ILE A 79 19.18 -3.11 4.09
C ILE A 79 19.03 -1.66 3.62
N PRO A 80 18.99 -0.65 4.51
CA PRO A 80 18.82 0.73 4.11
C PRO A 80 19.96 1.15 3.18
N GLN A 81 19.59 1.75 2.05
CA GLN A 81 20.53 2.40 1.14
C GLN A 81 20.55 3.90 1.42
N CYS A 82 21.74 4.46 1.61
CA CYS A 82 21.94 5.88 1.84
C CYS A 82 21.61 6.67 0.57
N LYS A 83 20.69 7.63 0.64
CA LYS A 83 20.32 8.45 -0.52
C LYS A 83 21.41 9.45 -0.94
N ASN A 84 22.30 9.83 -0.02
CA ASN A 84 23.45 10.66 -0.31
C ASN A 84 24.50 9.83 -1.08
N CYS A 85 25.19 8.91 -0.41
CA CYS A 85 26.33 8.20 -1.02
C CYS A 85 26.01 6.86 -1.73
N GLN A 86 24.74 6.45 -1.80
CA GLN A 86 24.27 5.21 -2.41
C GLN A 86 24.80 3.89 -1.81
N ARG A 87 25.55 3.95 -0.70
CA ARG A 87 26.04 2.78 0.04
C ARG A 87 24.96 2.20 0.96
N TYR A 88 25.02 0.90 1.18
CA TYR A 88 24.14 0.18 2.11
C TYR A 88 24.55 0.37 3.58
N SER A 89 23.67 -0.09 4.48
CA SER A 89 23.87 -0.20 5.94
C SER A 89 23.82 1.10 6.74
N HIS A 90 23.50 2.22 6.11
CA HIS A 90 23.19 3.47 6.79
C HIS A 90 22.20 4.30 5.97
N THR A 91 21.51 5.23 6.62
CA THR A 91 20.65 6.21 5.93
C THR A 91 21.38 7.53 5.74
N GLU A 92 20.84 8.41 4.90
CA GLU A 92 21.36 9.76 4.65
C GLU A 92 21.61 10.55 5.95
N LYS A 93 20.72 10.40 6.94
CA LYS A 93 20.84 11.04 8.25
C LYS A 93 22.13 10.67 9.01
N TYR A 94 22.69 9.50 8.72
CA TYR A 94 23.93 9.00 9.33
C TYR A 94 25.08 8.96 8.32
N CYS A 95 24.98 9.73 7.23
CA CYS A 95 26.04 9.84 6.24
C CYS A 95 26.93 11.04 6.57
N HIS A 96 28.24 10.81 6.67
CA HIS A 96 29.24 11.84 6.96
C HIS A 96 30.01 12.28 5.70
N LEU A 97 29.58 11.83 4.52
CA LEU A 97 30.13 12.25 3.24
C LEU A 97 29.45 13.55 2.79
N PRO A 98 30.16 14.42 2.04
CA PRO A 98 29.52 15.58 1.42
C PRO A 98 28.35 15.12 0.52
N PRO A 99 27.27 15.93 0.44
CA PRO A 99 26.10 15.64 -0.37
C PRO A 99 26.39 15.60 -1.88
#